data_AF-A0A7Y5ISV8-F1
#
_entry.id   AF-A0A7Y5ISV8-F1
#
_cell.length_a   1.000
_cell.length_b   1.000
_cell.length_c   1.000
_cell.angle_alpha   90.00
_cell.angle_beta   90.00
_cell.angle_gamma   90.00
#
_symmetry.space_group_name_H-M   'P 1'
#
loop_
_entity.id
_entity.type
_entity.pdbx_description
1 polymer ?
#
loop_
_entity_poly.entity_id
_entity_poly.type
_entity_poly.pdbx_seq_one_letter_code
_entity_poly.pdbx_strand_id
1 'polypeptide(L)'
;MIPHRFTICPAFMLVLAIASPVSLAAGLPLEQGSPLQRASDSYMGDWQGAKGSSLCAQVIALGGGAYQANILSRFDTREPVLAVLAGKLAEGKVVFEGKGEMGALEGTAWRAEISDNAFTGSFTGKTPGSFKMAHVERLSPTLGAKPPEDAVILFDGTHTDEWEHTKGDPRTVNFGRVYGGNDRLAYLRTLLWSPEDREAALWLGSDDGIKAWLNGTQVHAFMTTRGTEPGDDKVKVHLKAGWNDLLLKIVQISGGWGAVAEVHRPDGEVMGDIRFTNDFDSTGKPGNSEGVPLSDTEGFVFQWQASGPYLVEGKGGSDLFEAAFAPEKGGEADWKPLDLADKTSEPCRWLILEPGVMEVRQGSILSKKKFRDHRIH
;
A
#
# COMPACT_ATOMS: atom_id res chain seq x y z
N MET A 1 -29.99 -74.04 -16.02
CA MET A 1 -29.55 -74.87 -14.87
C MET A 1 -28.93 -73.95 -13.83
N ILE A 2 -29.60 -73.78 -12.69
CA ILE A 2 -29.12 -73.20 -11.42
C ILE A 2 -28.79 -74.43 -10.53
N PRO A 3 -27.73 -74.48 -9.68
CA PRO A 3 -27.59 -73.76 -8.38
C PRO A 3 -26.21 -73.08 -8.19
N HIS A 4 -26.12 -71.87 -7.61
CA HIS A 4 -26.35 -71.37 -6.24
C HIS A 4 -25.12 -71.40 -5.31
N ARG A 5 -24.66 -70.18 -5.00
CA ARG A 5 -24.10 -69.59 -3.75
C ARG A 5 -23.75 -70.51 -2.58
N PHE A 6 -22.64 -70.21 -1.89
CA PHE A 6 -22.64 -70.03 -0.42
C PHE A 6 -21.59 -69.00 0.06
N THR A 7 -21.96 -68.34 1.16
CA THR A 7 -21.42 -67.17 1.85
C THR A 7 -20.50 -67.57 3.01
N ILE A 8 -19.50 -66.76 3.42
CA ILE A 8 -18.97 -66.77 4.80
C ILE A 8 -18.66 -65.34 5.31
N CYS A 9 -19.04 -65.10 6.57
CA CYS A 9 -18.95 -63.91 7.43
C CYS A 9 -17.51 -63.54 7.89
N PRO A 10 -17.31 -62.35 8.49
CA PRO A 10 -16.01 -61.85 8.97
C PRO A 10 -15.74 -62.16 10.44
N ALA A 11 -14.45 -62.25 10.84
CA ALA A 11 -14.04 -62.17 12.24
C ALA A 11 -12.60 -61.62 12.40
N PHE A 12 -12.53 -60.45 13.05
CA PHE A 12 -11.54 -59.98 14.03
C PHE A 12 -10.08 -60.49 13.97
N MET A 13 -9.16 -59.52 13.80
CA MET A 13 -7.75 -59.66 14.18
C MET A 13 -7.38 -58.44 15.05
N LEU A 14 -7.01 -58.67 16.31
CA LEU A 14 -6.38 -57.69 17.18
C LEU A 14 -5.13 -58.35 17.77
N VAL A 15 -3.96 -57.82 17.39
CA VAL A 15 -2.65 -58.17 17.93
C VAL A 15 -2.27 -57.08 18.95
N LEU A 16 -1.79 -57.48 20.13
CA LEU A 16 -1.34 -56.57 21.18
C LEU A 16 0.13 -56.82 21.55
N ALA A 17 0.90 -55.71 21.55
CA ALA A 17 2.12 -55.36 22.30
C ALA A 17 3.38 -56.21 22.07
N ILE A 18 4.62 -55.67 22.05
CA ILE A 18 5.28 -54.89 23.12
C ILE A 18 6.37 -53.98 22.50
N ALA A 19 6.25 -52.65 22.65
CA ALA A 19 7.07 -51.74 23.48
C ALA A 19 8.38 -51.19 22.87
N SER A 20 8.35 -49.90 22.57
CA SER A 20 9.51 -48.99 22.53
C SER A 20 9.21 -47.79 23.44
N PRO A 21 10.22 -47.18 24.08
CA PRO A 21 10.01 -46.26 25.20
C PRO A 21 9.35 -44.97 24.77
N VAL A 22 8.29 -44.63 25.51
CA VAL A 22 7.66 -43.31 25.53
C VAL A 22 8.65 -42.34 26.16
N SER A 23 9.29 -41.51 25.34
CA SER A 23 9.78 -40.23 25.84
C SER A 23 8.57 -39.34 26.08
N LEU A 24 8.32 -39.08 27.36
CA LEU A 24 7.34 -38.13 27.86
C LEU A 24 7.66 -36.76 27.23
N ALA A 25 7.01 -36.40 26.13
CA ALA A 25 6.93 -35.00 25.73
C ALA A 25 6.03 -34.33 26.78
N ALA A 26 6.68 -33.74 27.78
CA ALA A 26 6.03 -32.86 28.74
C ALA A 26 5.19 -31.86 27.95
N GLY A 27 3.88 -31.85 28.22
CA GLY A 27 2.98 -30.86 27.67
C GLY A 27 3.56 -29.48 27.95
N LEU A 28 3.83 -28.73 26.89
CA LEU A 28 4.07 -27.30 27.03
C LEU A 28 2.79 -26.70 27.62
N PRO A 29 2.88 -25.98 28.76
CA PRO A 29 1.71 -25.34 29.33
C PRO A 29 1.19 -24.32 28.31
N LEU A 30 -0.06 -24.51 27.87
CA LEU A 30 -0.89 -23.44 27.34
C LEU A 30 -1.13 -22.46 28.50
N GLU A 31 -0.22 -21.52 28.73
CA GLU A 31 -0.50 -20.20 29.32
C GLU A 31 0.80 -19.39 29.38
N GLN A 32 0.92 -18.41 28.49
CA GLN A 32 1.04 -16.99 28.84
C GLN A 32 0.88 -16.21 27.53
N GLY A 33 -0.14 -15.35 27.49
CA GLY A 33 -0.47 -14.55 26.31
C GLY A 33 0.74 -13.79 25.78
N SER A 34 0.81 -13.68 24.45
CA SER A 34 1.87 -12.91 23.81
C SER A 34 1.86 -11.47 24.35
N PRO A 35 3.01 -10.83 24.56
CA PRO A 35 3.09 -9.45 25.06
C PRO A 35 2.53 -8.40 24.07
N LEU A 36 1.97 -8.84 22.94
CA LEU A 36 1.10 -8.03 22.09
C LEU A 36 -0.31 -7.82 22.68
N GLN A 37 -0.67 -8.47 23.79
CA GLN A 37 -1.88 -8.16 24.57
C GLN A 37 -1.75 -6.84 25.34
N ARG A 38 -1.53 -5.74 24.62
CA ARG A 38 -2.15 -4.48 25.01
C ARG A 38 -3.64 -4.76 24.98
N ALA A 39 -4.36 -4.59 26.11
CA ALA A 39 -5.76 -4.98 26.30
C ALA A 39 -6.54 -4.89 24.97
N SER A 40 -6.66 -6.03 24.29
CA SER A 40 -7.26 -6.08 22.96
C SER A 40 -8.69 -5.64 23.16
N ASP A 41 -9.11 -4.58 22.48
CA ASP A 41 -10.50 -4.17 22.48
C ASP A 41 -11.36 -5.38 22.11
N SER A 42 -12.10 -5.91 23.10
CA SER A 42 -12.82 -7.18 22.96
C SER A 42 -13.99 -7.10 21.98
N TYR A 43 -14.35 -5.90 21.55
CA TYR A 43 -15.39 -5.67 20.54
C TYR A 43 -14.79 -5.63 19.13
N MET A 44 -13.51 -5.30 18.99
CA MET A 44 -12.80 -5.17 17.71
C MET A 44 -12.38 -6.55 17.15
N GLY A 45 -12.36 -6.66 15.83
CA GLY A 45 -11.87 -7.83 15.11
C GLY A 45 -12.92 -8.45 14.18
N ASP A 46 -12.68 -9.70 13.81
CA ASP A 46 -13.52 -10.44 12.87
C ASP A 46 -14.59 -11.23 13.62
N TRP A 47 -15.81 -11.21 13.09
CA TRP A 47 -16.96 -11.91 13.64
C TRP A 47 -17.61 -12.77 12.57
N GLN A 48 -17.96 -14.01 12.89
CA GLN A 48 -18.55 -14.94 11.92
C GLN A 48 -19.79 -15.66 12.47
N GLY A 49 -20.81 -15.78 11.63
CA GLY A 49 -21.98 -16.60 11.90
C GLY A 49 -21.65 -18.09 11.96
N ALA A 50 -22.50 -18.86 12.64
CA ALA A 50 -22.36 -20.32 12.69
C ALA A 50 -22.51 -20.96 11.29
N LYS A 51 -22.04 -22.21 11.15
CA LYS A 51 -22.09 -22.97 9.89
C LYS A 51 -23.50 -22.97 9.27
N GLY A 52 -23.65 -22.31 8.12
CA GLY A 52 -24.93 -22.10 7.43
C GLY A 52 -25.44 -20.65 7.42
N SER A 53 -24.86 -19.77 8.25
CA SER A 53 -25.00 -18.32 8.13
C SER A 53 -23.86 -17.78 7.25
N SER A 54 -24.21 -17.05 6.19
CA SER A 54 -23.22 -16.43 5.30
C SER A 54 -22.77 -15.05 5.77
N LEU A 55 -23.26 -14.54 6.91
CA LEU A 55 -22.86 -13.20 7.36
C LEU A 55 -21.59 -13.28 8.21
N CYS A 56 -20.66 -12.40 7.91
CA CYS A 56 -19.54 -12.08 8.78
C CYS A 56 -19.41 -10.56 8.93
N ALA A 57 -18.61 -10.11 9.89
CA ALA A 57 -18.40 -8.68 10.13
C ALA A 57 -16.95 -8.37 10.49
N GLN A 58 -16.45 -7.23 9.99
CA GLN A 58 -15.22 -6.60 10.46
C GLN A 58 -15.59 -5.45 11.37
N VAL A 59 -15.21 -5.51 12.64
CA VAL A 59 -15.47 -4.46 13.63
C VAL A 59 -14.19 -3.69 13.89
N ILE A 60 -14.24 -2.38 13.64
CA ILE A 60 -13.10 -1.47 13.68
C ILE A 60 -13.35 -0.46 14.81
N ALA A 61 -12.41 -0.34 15.75
CA ALA A 61 -12.43 0.73 16.73
C ALA A 61 -11.92 2.03 16.09
N LEU A 62 -12.73 3.09 16.16
CA LEU A 62 -12.40 4.41 15.59
C LEU A 62 -11.81 5.38 16.62
N GLY A 63 -11.66 4.92 17.88
CA GLY A 63 -11.27 5.76 19.01
C GLY A 63 -12.45 6.46 19.67
N GLY A 64 -12.26 6.97 20.89
CA GLY A 64 -13.30 7.71 21.64
C GLY A 64 -14.56 6.90 21.95
N GLY A 65 -14.48 5.56 21.96
CA GLY A 65 -15.62 4.66 22.14
C GLY A 65 -16.52 4.52 20.91
N ALA A 66 -16.09 5.01 19.74
CA ALA A 66 -16.79 4.82 18.47
C ALA A 66 -16.25 3.59 17.72
N TYR A 67 -17.14 2.92 16.99
CA TYR A 67 -16.84 1.71 16.21
C TYR A 67 -17.53 1.76 14.85
N GLN A 68 -17.02 0.98 13.90
CA GLN A 68 -17.71 0.66 12.65
C GLN A 68 -17.76 -0.85 12.48
N ALA A 69 -18.91 -1.40 12.09
CA ALA A 69 -19.03 -2.79 11.66
C ALA A 69 -19.38 -2.86 10.17
N ASN A 70 -18.50 -3.49 9.39
CA ASN A 70 -18.75 -3.79 7.98
C ASN A 70 -19.30 -5.21 7.87
N ILE A 71 -20.55 -5.36 7.44
CA ILE A 71 -21.20 -6.67 7.24
C ILE A 71 -20.88 -7.20 5.85
N LEU A 72 -20.45 -8.45 5.78
CA LEU A 72 -19.94 -9.12 4.58
C LEU A 72 -20.57 -10.51 4.41
N SER A 73 -20.44 -11.06 3.19
CA SER A 73 -20.89 -12.43 2.84
C SER A 73 -19.83 -13.51 3.11
N ARG A 74 -18.57 -13.11 3.26
CA ARG A 74 -17.41 -13.96 3.59
C ARG A 74 -16.18 -13.10 3.84
N PHE A 75 -15.22 -13.68 4.55
CA PHE A 75 -13.85 -13.17 4.62
C PHE A 75 -13.03 -13.68 3.41
N ASP A 76 -11.87 -13.05 3.15
CA ASP A 76 -10.83 -13.50 2.20
C ASP A 76 -11.06 -13.32 0.71
N THR A 77 -12.10 -12.60 0.34
CA THR A 77 -12.28 -12.12 -1.03
C THR A 77 -12.64 -10.65 -1.01
N ARG A 78 -12.37 -9.94 -2.11
CA ARG A 78 -12.88 -8.58 -2.30
C ARG A 78 -14.40 -8.64 -2.48
N GLU A 79 -15.12 -8.73 -1.36
CA GLU A 79 -16.58 -8.65 -1.32
C GLU A 79 -17.01 -7.20 -1.13
N PRO A 80 -18.09 -6.77 -1.79
CA PRO A 80 -18.66 -5.48 -1.53
C PRO A 80 -19.42 -5.52 -0.18
N VAL A 81 -19.42 -4.39 0.56
CA VAL A 81 -19.97 -4.32 1.91
C VAL A 81 -21.49 -4.33 1.90
N LEU A 82 -22.11 -5.33 2.53
CA LEU A 82 -23.57 -5.50 2.54
C LEU A 82 -24.28 -4.45 3.40
N ALA A 83 -23.67 -4.07 4.52
CA ALA A 83 -24.16 -3.01 5.42
C ALA A 83 -22.99 -2.40 6.19
N VAL A 84 -23.08 -1.10 6.47
CA VAL A 84 -22.14 -0.39 7.35
C VAL A 84 -22.91 0.08 8.57
N LEU A 85 -22.45 -0.33 9.76
CA LEU A 85 -23.09 0.02 11.03
C LEU A 85 -22.16 0.90 11.86
N ALA A 86 -22.67 2.02 12.35
CA ALA A 86 -21.99 2.88 13.30
C ALA A 86 -22.26 2.37 14.72
N GLY A 87 -21.19 2.11 15.47
CA GLY A 87 -21.23 1.58 16.82
C GLY A 87 -20.79 2.60 17.87
N LYS A 88 -21.38 2.53 19.06
CA LYS A 88 -20.96 3.32 20.23
C LYS A 88 -20.89 2.46 21.48
N LEU A 89 -19.77 2.54 22.19
CA LEU A 89 -19.60 1.92 23.50
C LEU A 89 -20.46 2.64 24.54
N ALA A 90 -21.33 1.89 25.20
CA ALA A 90 -22.14 2.34 26.31
C ALA A 90 -22.36 1.16 27.27
N GLU A 91 -22.14 1.38 28.57
CA GLU A 91 -22.50 0.41 29.62
C GLU A 91 -21.92 -1.01 29.41
N GLY A 92 -20.67 -1.10 28.92
CA GLY A 92 -20.00 -2.40 28.74
C GLY A 92 -20.47 -3.19 27.52
N LYS A 93 -21.14 -2.54 26.57
CA LYS A 93 -21.48 -3.11 25.26
C LYS A 93 -21.33 -2.08 24.15
N VAL A 94 -21.16 -2.54 22.91
CA VAL A 94 -21.19 -1.65 21.75
C VAL A 94 -22.52 -1.82 21.04
N VAL A 95 -23.29 -0.74 20.92
CA VAL A 95 -24.58 -0.73 20.21
C VAL A 95 -24.37 -0.14 18.83
N PHE A 96 -24.84 -0.85 17.81
CA PHE A 96 -24.68 -0.51 16.41
C PHE A 96 -26.02 -0.20 15.75
N GLU A 97 -26.03 0.83 14.91
CA GLU A 97 -27.13 1.14 14.00
C GLU A 97 -26.59 1.44 12.62
N GLY A 98 -27.35 1.12 11.58
CA GLY A 98 -26.93 1.39 10.21
C GLY A 98 -27.96 0.93 9.19
N LYS A 99 -27.51 0.86 7.95
CA LYS A 99 -28.36 0.45 6.83
C LYS A 99 -27.62 -0.51 5.90
N GLY A 100 -28.39 -1.35 5.22
CA GLY A 100 -27.85 -2.14 4.13
C GLY A 100 -27.55 -1.26 2.92
N GLU A 101 -26.41 -1.47 2.31
CA GLU A 101 -25.87 -0.63 1.23
C GLU A 101 -26.12 -1.24 -0.16
N MET A 102 -26.43 -2.53 -0.26
CA MET A 102 -26.55 -3.19 -1.56
C MET A 102 -27.33 -4.51 -1.56
N GLY A 103 -27.67 -4.96 -2.77
CA GLY A 103 -28.31 -6.24 -3.02
C GLY A 103 -29.70 -6.34 -2.39
N ALA A 104 -30.07 -7.53 -1.93
CA ALA A 104 -31.35 -7.75 -1.25
C ALA A 104 -31.49 -6.98 0.08
N LEU A 105 -30.38 -6.50 0.63
CA LEU A 105 -30.33 -5.81 1.92
C LEU A 105 -30.33 -4.29 1.75
N GLU A 106 -30.25 -3.75 0.53
CA GLU A 106 -30.23 -2.31 0.29
C GLU A 106 -31.43 -1.59 0.92
N GLY A 107 -31.14 -0.58 1.74
CA GLY A 107 -32.15 0.23 2.43
C GLY A 107 -32.82 -0.47 3.63
N THR A 108 -32.40 -1.67 4.01
CA THR A 108 -32.83 -2.28 5.29
C THR A 108 -32.24 -1.50 6.46
N ALA A 109 -32.99 -1.36 7.55
CA ALA A 109 -32.55 -0.69 8.77
C ALA A 109 -32.02 -1.74 9.77
N TRP A 110 -30.80 -1.55 10.25
CA TRP A 110 -30.07 -2.50 11.10
C TRP A 110 -29.93 -1.98 12.52
N ARG A 111 -30.09 -2.87 13.49
CA ARG A 111 -29.73 -2.67 14.90
C ARG A 111 -29.02 -3.91 15.42
N ALA A 112 -27.91 -3.70 16.10
CA ALA A 112 -27.11 -4.80 16.61
C ALA A 112 -26.35 -4.39 17.87
N GLU A 113 -25.83 -5.36 18.59
CA GLU A 113 -24.97 -5.12 19.75
C GLU A 113 -23.88 -6.19 19.85
N ILE A 114 -22.73 -5.78 20.39
CA ILE A 114 -21.71 -6.70 20.87
C ILE A 114 -21.70 -6.66 22.39
N SER A 115 -22.03 -7.80 22.98
CA SER A 115 -21.96 -8.06 24.42
C SER A 115 -21.70 -9.55 24.65
N ASP A 116 -21.07 -9.90 25.77
CA ASP A 116 -20.84 -11.30 26.17
C ASP A 116 -20.23 -12.18 25.05
N ASN A 117 -19.22 -11.67 24.34
CA ASN A 117 -18.56 -12.33 23.20
C ASN A 117 -19.49 -12.76 22.06
N ALA A 118 -20.64 -12.10 21.91
CA ALA A 118 -21.57 -12.33 20.81
C ALA A 118 -21.89 -11.01 20.11
N PHE A 119 -21.87 -11.04 18.78
CA PHE A 119 -22.40 -9.96 17.96
C PHE A 119 -23.77 -10.38 17.43
N THR A 120 -24.82 -9.77 17.96
CA THR A 120 -26.21 -10.11 17.65
C THR A 120 -26.93 -8.91 17.06
N GLY A 121 -27.87 -9.15 16.16
CA GLY A 121 -28.65 -8.04 15.61
C GLY A 121 -29.81 -8.50 14.76
N SER A 122 -30.61 -7.53 14.37
CA SER A 122 -31.72 -7.69 13.45
C SER A 122 -31.77 -6.55 12.46
N PHE A 123 -32.41 -6.82 11.34
CA PHE A 123 -32.64 -5.84 10.30
C PHE A 123 -34.05 -5.97 9.74
N THR A 124 -34.62 -4.82 9.38
CA THR A 124 -36.00 -4.71 8.91
C THR A 124 -36.04 -3.93 7.60
N GLY A 125 -37.09 -4.13 6.80
CA GLY A 125 -37.23 -3.53 5.47
C GLY A 125 -37.70 -4.57 4.45
N LYS A 126 -37.28 -4.41 3.20
CA LYS A 126 -37.67 -5.31 2.09
C LYS A 126 -37.31 -6.78 2.34
N THR A 127 -36.22 -7.02 3.06
CA THR A 127 -35.78 -8.37 3.46
C THR A 127 -35.42 -8.32 4.93
N PRO A 128 -36.33 -8.66 5.86
CA PRO A 128 -36.04 -8.67 7.28
C PRO A 128 -35.26 -9.93 7.67
N GLY A 129 -34.49 -9.83 8.75
CA GLY A 129 -33.73 -10.96 9.27
C GLY A 129 -33.07 -10.67 10.60
N SER A 130 -32.34 -11.67 11.09
CA SER A 130 -31.53 -11.56 12.31
C SER A 130 -30.25 -12.36 12.15
N PHE A 131 -29.25 -12.04 12.96
CA PHE A 131 -27.97 -12.73 12.95
C PHE A 131 -27.41 -12.85 14.36
N LYS A 132 -26.54 -13.84 14.51
CA LYS A 132 -25.67 -14.04 15.66
C LYS A 132 -24.32 -14.51 15.15
N MET A 133 -23.26 -13.81 15.55
CA MET A 133 -21.89 -14.12 15.22
C MET A 133 -21.07 -14.27 16.50
N ALA A 134 -20.02 -15.07 16.40
CA ALA A 134 -18.98 -15.17 17.42
C ALA A 134 -17.71 -14.49 16.91
N HIS A 135 -16.88 -14.00 17.84
CA HIS A 135 -15.54 -13.52 17.52
C HIS A 135 -14.71 -14.67 16.93
N VAL A 136 -13.98 -14.40 15.87
CA VAL A 136 -13.10 -15.37 15.22
C VAL A 136 -11.69 -14.80 15.07
N GLU A 137 -10.72 -15.59 15.51
CA GLU A 137 -9.31 -15.31 15.25
C GLU A 137 -8.88 -16.05 13.99
N ARG A 138 -8.37 -15.30 13.01
CA ARG A 138 -8.01 -15.82 11.69
C ARG A 138 -6.50 -15.88 11.55
N LEU A 139 -5.92 -16.95 12.07
CA LEU A 139 -4.50 -17.22 11.95
C LEU A 139 -4.18 -17.77 10.55
N SER A 140 -2.99 -17.43 10.03
CA SER A 140 -2.51 -18.01 8.78
C SER A 140 -2.44 -19.54 8.89
N PRO A 141 -2.88 -20.32 7.88
CA PRO A 141 -2.67 -21.77 7.84
C PRO A 141 -1.19 -22.18 7.90
N THR A 142 -0.28 -21.27 7.54
CA THR A 142 1.17 -21.47 7.59
C THR A 142 1.83 -20.81 8.80
N LEU A 143 1.05 -20.32 9.78
CA LEU A 143 1.61 -19.72 10.99
C LEU A 143 2.51 -20.73 11.73
N GLY A 144 3.78 -20.36 11.92
CA GLY A 144 4.78 -21.22 12.55
C GLY A 144 5.35 -22.32 11.65
N ALA A 145 4.92 -22.42 10.39
CA ALA A 145 5.58 -23.30 9.42
C ALA A 145 7.00 -22.80 9.15
N LYS A 146 7.93 -23.72 8.90
CA LYS A 146 9.27 -23.34 8.45
C LYS A 146 9.18 -22.67 7.07
N PRO A 147 9.96 -21.61 6.82
CA PRO A 147 10.07 -21.08 5.47
C PRO A 147 10.59 -22.17 4.52
N PRO A 148 10.22 -22.13 3.23
CA PRO A 148 10.83 -22.98 2.20
C PRO A 148 12.36 -22.92 2.25
N GLU A 149 13.04 -24.00 1.86
CA GLU A 149 14.50 -24.14 1.99
C GLU A 149 15.29 -23.04 1.25
N ASP A 150 14.72 -22.50 0.18
CA ASP A 150 15.29 -21.46 -0.68
C ASP A 150 14.70 -20.06 -0.45
N ALA A 151 13.84 -19.89 0.56
CA ALA A 151 13.20 -18.62 0.83
C ALA A 151 14.19 -17.59 1.39
N VAL A 152 14.12 -16.36 0.87
CA VAL A 152 14.78 -15.20 1.48
C VAL A 152 13.94 -14.74 2.68
N ILE A 153 14.50 -14.87 3.88
CA ILE A 153 13.83 -14.43 5.11
C ILE A 153 13.97 -12.91 5.21
N LEU A 154 12.88 -12.19 4.95
CA LEU A 154 12.87 -10.73 5.07
C LEU A 154 12.85 -10.28 6.54
N PHE A 155 12.12 -11.00 7.38
CA PHE A 155 12.03 -10.73 8.81
C PHE A 155 11.53 -12.00 9.55
N ASP A 156 12.23 -12.40 10.61
CA ASP A 156 11.88 -13.55 11.47
C ASP A 156 11.75 -13.17 12.96
N GLY A 157 11.78 -11.88 13.26
CA GLY A 157 11.80 -11.39 14.65
C GLY A 157 13.19 -11.35 15.29
N THR A 158 14.27 -11.74 14.60
CA THR A 158 15.63 -11.72 15.17
C THR A 158 16.53 -10.65 14.56
N HIS A 159 16.34 -10.33 13.27
CA HIS A 159 17.11 -9.30 12.57
C HIS A 159 16.30 -8.61 11.45
N THR A 160 16.78 -7.44 11.02
CA THR A 160 16.28 -6.72 9.84
C THR A 160 17.31 -6.69 8.71
N ASP A 161 18.15 -7.73 8.61
CA ASP A 161 19.32 -7.74 7.73
C ASP A 161 19.01 -7.56 6.24
N GLU A 162 17.82 -7.98 5.80
CA GLU A 162 17.39 -7.82 4.41
C GLU A 162 16.69 -6.47 4.14
N TRP A 163 16.57 -5.62 5.15
CA TRP A 163 16.04 -4.27 5.04
C TRP A 163 17.16 -3.23 5.09
N GLU A 164 16.93 -2.11 4.41
CA GLU A 164 17.74 -0.92 4.46
C GLU A 164 16.85 0.32 4.61
N HIS A 165 17.41 1.40 5.12
CA HIS A 165 16.68 2.66 5.24
C HIS A 165 17.08 3.64 4.17
N THR A 166 16.10 4.45 3.78
CA THR A 166 16.33 5.62 2.95
C THR A 166 16.63 6.82 3.83
N LYS A 167 17.53 7.69 3.37
CA LYS A 167 17.84 8.93 4.06
C LYS A 167 16.69 9.96 3.97
N GLY A 168 15.64 9.71 3.17
CA GLY A 168 14.48 10.60 2.97
C GLY A 168 13.26 9.84 2.45
N ASP A 169 12.17 10.56 2.15
CA ASP A 169 10.98 9.97 1.53
C ASP A 169 11.33 9.42 0.14
N PRO A 170 11.25 8.10 -0.11
CA PRO A 170 11.58 7.50 -1.40
C PRO A 170 10.68 7.99 -2.53
N ARG A 171 9.59 8.69 -2.21
CA ARG A 171 8.66 9.24 -3.18
C ARG A 171 9.08 10.57 -3.79
N THR A 172 10.06 11.23 -3.17
CA THR A 172 10.50 12.56 -3.56
C THR A 172 11.90 12.53 -4.15
N VAL A 173 12.13 13.33 -5.19
CA VAL A 173 13.46 13.65 -5.68
C VAL A 173 14.09 14.65 -4.73
N ASN A 174 15.28 14.37 -4.20
CA ASN A 174 16.04 15.30 -3.37
C ASN A 174 17.28 15.81 -4.11
N PHE A 175 17.16 16.95 -4.79
CA PHE A 175 18.27 17.55 -5.53
C PHE A 175 19.39 18.07 -4.65
N GLY A 176 19.11 18.37 -3.37
CA GLY A 176 20.13 18.70 -2.38
C GLY A 176 21.19 17.60 -2.26
N ARG A 177 20.80 16.35 -2.48
CA ARG A 177 21.73 15.20 -2.49
C ARG A 177 22.40 14.97 -3.83
N VAL A 178 21.67 15.17 -4.91
CA VAL A 178 22.16 14.92 -6.28
C VAL A 178 23.19 15.98 -6.68
N TYR A 179 22.89 17.25 -6.37
CA TYR A 179 23.63 18.41 -6.87
C TYR A 179 24.03 19.40 -5.78
N GLY A 180 23.35 19.42 -4.63
CA GLY A 180 23.58 20.37 -3.53
C GLY A 180 23.35 21.83 -3.91
N GLY A 181 23.66 22.74 -2.99
CA GLY A 181 23.82 24.20 -3.17
C GLY A 181 22.59 25.02 -3.60
N ASN A 182 22.80 26.34 -3.73
CA ASN A 182 21.79 27.37 -3.97
C ASN A 182 21.85 27.92 -5.42
N ASP A 183 20.86 28.75 -5.78
CA ASP A 183 20.83 29.55 -7.01
C ASP A 183 21.17 28.76 -8.28
N ARG A 184 20.37 27.72 -8.51
CA ARG A 184 20.58 26.72 -9.57
C ARG A 184 19.25 26.11 -9.97
N LEU A 185 19.26 25.38 -11.07
CA LEU A 185 18.08 24.60 -11.47
C LEU A 185 18.49 23.23 -12.01
N ALA A 186 17.55 22.30 -12.03
CA ALA A 186 17.68 21.02 -12.70
C ALA A 186 16.39 20.67 -13.44
N TYR A 187 16.49 19.79 -14.42
CA TYR A 187 15.34 19.22 -15.09
C TYR A 187 15.16 17.77 -14.73
N LEU A 188 13.91 17.33 -14.67
CA LEU A 188 13.50 15.93 -14.63
C LEU A 188 12.66 15.61 -15.85
N ARG A 189 12.82 14.41 -16.39
CA ARG A 189 11.89 13.88 -17.38
C ARG A 189 11.52 12.44 -17.12
N THR A 190 10.32 12.09 -17.56
CA THR A 190 9.78 10.73 -17.54
C THR A 190 8.74 10.59 -18.65
N LEU A 191 8.30 9.35 -18.89
CA LEU A 191 7.26 9.03 -19.86
C LEU A 191 6.04 8.47 -19.14
N LEU A 192 4.84 8.92 -19.54
CA LEU A 192 3.56 8.45 -19.03
C LEU A 192 2.76 7.80 -20.17
N TRP A 193 2.57 6.48 -20.11
CA TRP A 193 1.72 5.76 -21.03
C TRP A 193 0.27 5.79 -20.55
N SER A 194 -0.63 6.26 -21.41
CA SER A 194 -2.08 6.17 -21.21
C SER A 194 -2.67 5.17 -22.22
N PRO A 195 -3.60 4.28 -21.82
CA PRO A 195 -4.26 3.37 -22.76
C PRO A 195 -5.15 4.11 -23.78
N GLU A 196 -5.63 5.29 -23.41
CA GLU A 196 -6.57 6.09 -24.20
C GLU A 196 -6.29 7.59 -24.03
N ASP A 197 -6.96 8.38 -24.87
CA ASP A 197 -6.96 9.84 -24.84
C ASP A 197 -7.98 10.32 -23.78
N ARG A 198 -7.51 11.04 -22.74
CA ARG A 198 -8.35 11.36 -21.57
C ARG A 198 -7.81 12.48 -20.68
N GLU A 199 -8.72 13.05 -19.90
CA GLU A 199 -8.41 14.01 -18.84
C GLU A 199 -7.70 13.35 -17.66
N ALA A 200 -6.75 14.08 -17.09
CA ALA A 200 -6.01 13.72 -15.89
C ALA A 200 -5.67 14.98 -15.07
N ALA A 201 -5.05 14.78 -13.92
CA ALA A 201 -4.45 15.82 -13.11
C ALA A 201 -3.05 15.39 -12.68
N LEU A 202 -2.07 16.28 -12.89
CA LEU A 202 -0.75 16.16 -12.28
C LEU A 202 -0.80 16.80 -10.91
N TRP A 203 -0.45 16.04 -9.88
CA TRP A 203 -0.29 16.53 -8.52
C TRP A 203 1.21 16.67 -8.29
N LEU A 204 1.69 17.91 -8.29
CA LEU A 204 3.11 18.24 -8.31
C LEU A 204 3.51 18.91 -6.99
N GLY A 205 4.74 18.65 -6.58
CA GLY A 205 5.41 19.35 -5.49
C GLY A 205 6.82 19.74 -5.91
N SER A 206 7.30 20.87 -5.38
CA SER A 206 8.66 21.33 -5.64
C SER A 206 9.20 22.17 -4.50
N ASP A 207 10.53 22.17 -4.38
CA ASP A 207 11.30 23.10 -3.54
C ASP A 207 12.45 23.60 -4.43
N ASP A 208 12.49 24.84 -4.88
CA ASP A 208 11.51 25.91 -4.73
C ASP A 208 10.56 25.94 -5.93
N GLY A 209 10.90 26.69 -6.99
CA GLY A 209 10.04 26.94 -8.14
C GLY A 209 9.94 25.76 -9.11
N ILE A 210 8.81 25.69 -9.81
CA ILE A 210 8.53 24.64 -10.80
C ILE A 210 7.99 25.21 -12.12
N LYS A 211 8.45 24.66 -13.23
CA LYS A 211 7.72 24.69 -14.51
C LYS A 211 7.51 23.25 -14.99
N ALA A 212 6.37 22.96 -15.56
CA ALA A 212 6.05 21.63 -16.09
C ALA A 212 5.55 21.71 -17.53
N TRP A 213 6.00 20.77 -18.34
CA TRP A 213 5.55 20.58 -19.71
C TRP A 213 5.04 19.16 -19.90
N LEU A 214 3.93 19.04 -20.61
CA LEU A 214 3.40 17.77 -21.09
C LEU A 214 3.39 17.79 -22.61
N ASN A 215 4.08 16.83 -23.25
CA ASN A 215 4.23 16.75 -24.70
C ASN A 215 4.73 18.06 -25.33
N GLY A 216 5.70 18.72 -24.67
CA GLY A 216 6.26 20.01 -25.10
C GLY A 216 5.37 21.23 -24.86
N THR A 217 4.13 21.07 -24.37
CA THR A 217 3.26 22.19 -24.00
C THR A 217 3.46 22.52 -22.52
N GLN A 218 3.79 23.77 -22.18
CA GLN A 218 3.87 24.18 -20.77
C GLN A 218 2.47 24.13 -20.15
N VAL A 219 2.30 23.29 -19.14
CA VAL A 219 1.02 23.11 -18.43
C VAL A 219 1.02 23.80 -17.07
N HIS A 220 2.21 24.11 -16.52
CA HIS A 220 2.33 24.75 -15.22
C HIS A 220 3.60 25.59 -15.11
N ALA A 221 3.50 26.69 -14.36
CA ALA A 221 4.64 27.51 -13.98
C ALA A 221 4.30 28.24 -12.68
N PHE A 222 5.06 27.96 -11.63
CA PHE A 222 4.88 28.60 -10.33
C PHE A 222 6.23 28.81 -9.65
N MET A 223 6.56 30.06 -9.36
CA MET A 223 7.77 30.45 -8.64
C MET A 223 7.36 30.94 -7.25
N THR A 224 7.85 30.26 -6.23
CA THR A 224 7.64 30.59 -4.81
C THR A 224 8.82 30.06 -3.99
N THR A 225 8.86 30.36 -2.69
CA THR A 225 9.76 29.68 -1.74
C THR A 225 8.94 28.69 -0.90
N ARG A 226 9.26 27.39 -0.96
CA ARG A 226 8.51 26.34 -0.25
C ARG A 226 9.28 25.03 -0.13
N GLY A 227 8.87 24.15 0.78
CA GLY A 227 9.34 22.76 0.81
C GLY A 227 8.64 21.88 -0.24
N THR A 228 9.17 20.68 -0.47
CA THR A 228 8.58 19.72 -1.42
C THR A 228 7.46 18.94 -0.73
N GLU A 229 6.21 19.22 -1.09
CA GLU A 229 5.05 18.46 -0.62
C GLU A 229 4.23 17.92 -1.80
N PRO A 230 3.82 16.63 -1.79
CA PRO A 230 2.99 16.08 -2.86
C PRO A 230 1.62 16.77 -2.97
N GLY A 231 1.25 17.12 -4.20
CA GLY A 231 -0.06 17.72 -4.49
C GLY A 231 -0.23 19.18 -4.08
N ASP A 232 0.85 19.89 -3.77
CA ASP A 232 0.87 21.35 -3.60
C ASP A 232 0.25 22.06 -4.82
N ASP A 233 0.64 21.63 -6.02
CA ASP A 233 0.09 22.12 -7.27
C ASP A 233 -0.73 21.01 -7.94
N LYS A 234 -2.01 21.27 -8.22
CA LYS A 234 -2.90 20.34 -8.92
C LYS A 234 -3.27 20.90 -10.28
N VAL A 235 -2.69 20.32 -11.33
CA VAL A 235 -2.75 20.83 -12.69
C VAL A 235 -3.58 19.88 -13.54
N LYS A 236 -4.74 20.34 -14.02
CA LYS A 236 -5.53 19.57 -14.99
C LYS A 236 -4.77 19.49 -16.30
N VAL A 237 -4.66 18.29 -16.85
CA VAL A 237 -3.96 18.02 -18.10
C VAL A 237 -4.76 17.03 -18.94
N HIS A 238 -4.39 16.92 -20.20
CA HIS A 238 -4.97 15.98 -21.13
C HIS A 238 -3.88 15.04 -21.65
N LEU A 239 -4.02 13.74 -21.38
CA LEU A 239 -3.11 12.70 -21.83
C LEU A 239 -3.58 12.15 -23.16
N LYS A 240 -2.66 11.99 -24.11
CA LYS A 240 -2.92 11.28 -25.37
C LYS A 240 -2.83 9.78 -25.13
N ALA A 241 -3.57 9.00 -25.92
CA ALA A 241 -3.33 7.56 -26.01
C ALA A 241 -1.86 7.28 -26.41
N GLY A 242 -1.23 6.32 -25.74
CA GLY A 242 0.19 6.04 -25.88
C GLY A 242 1.07 6.81 -24.88
N TRP A 243 2.35 6.94 -25.21
CA TRP A 243 3.34 7.62 -24.36
C TRP A 243 3.26 9.14 -24.46
N ASN A 244 3.32 9.79 -23.30
CA ASN A 244 3.36 11.24 -23.13
C ASN A 244 4.66 11.63 -22.42
N ASP A 245 5.33 12.68 -22.89
CA ASP A 245 6.55 13.21 -22.27
C ASP A 245 6.18 14.20 -21.17
N LEU A 246 6.61 13.93 -19.93
CA LEU A 246 6.52 14.86 -18.81
C LEU A 246 7.92 15.38 -18.48
N LEU A 247 8.10 16.69 -18.65
CA LEU A 247 9.30 17.43 -18.31
C LEU A 247 9.01 18.39 -17.16
N LEU A 248 9.83 18.35 -16.12
CA LEU A 248 9.81 19.30 -15.01
C LEU A 248 11.11 20.10 -15.00
N LYS A 249 11.00 21.39 -14.70
CA LYS A 249 12.10 22.27 -14.33
C LYS A 249 11.93 22.63 -12.87
N ILE A 250 12.97 22.41 -12.08
CA ILE A 250 12.98 22.66 -10.64
C ILE A 250 14.08 23.65 -10.34
N VAL A 251 13.70 24.76 -9.72
CA VAL A 251 14.57 25.91 -9.46
C VAL A 251 14.76 26.03 -7.97
N GLN A 252 16.01 26.19 -7.55
CA GLN A 252 16.40 26.41 -6.17
C GLN A 252 16.79 27.87 -5.96
N ILE A 253 16.23 28.48 -4.91
CA ILE A 253 16.71 29.73 -4.34
C ILE A 253 17.72 29.40 -3.23
N SER A 254 17.25 28.79 -2.13
CA SER A 254 18.12 28.43 -1.00
C SER A 254 17.57 27.31 -0.12
N GLY A 255 18.45 26.47 0.43
CA GLY A 255 18.08 25.47 1.45
C GLY A 255 17.90 24.06 0.89
N GLY A 256 16.78 23.42 1.21
CA GLY A 256 16.37 22.16 0.59
C GLY A 256 15.98 22.39 -0.87
N TRP A 257 16.00 21.37 -1.72
CA TRP A 257 15.35 21.44 -3.02
C TRP A 257 15.04 20.05 -3.57
N GLY A 258 13.89 19.93 -4.22
CA GLY A 258 13.30 18.65 -4.55
C GLY A 258 12.07 18.75 -5.43
N ALA A 259 11.55 17.59 -5.81
CA ALA A 259 10.33 17.49 -6.60
C ALA A 259 9.60 16.17 -6.37
N VAL A 260 8.30 16.17 -6.63
CA VAL A 260 7.44 14.99 -6.62
C VAL A 260 6.33 15.15 -7.65
N ALA A 261 5.88 14.05 -8.23
CA ALA A 261 4.73 14.03 -9.13
C ALA A 261 3.88 12.78 -8.91
N GLU A 262 2.56 12.99 -8.89
CA GLU A 262 1.55 11.95 -8.94
C GLU A 262 0.58 12.20 -10.11
N VAL A 263 -0.09 11.15 -10.58
CA VAL A 263 -1.11 11.26 -11.63
C VAL A 263 -2.45 10.71 -11.16
N HIS A 264 -3.45 11.58 -11.19
CA HIS A 264 -4.80 11.32 -10.73
C HIS A 264 -5.82 11.64 -11.81
N ARG A 265 -7.04 11.16 -11.63
CA ARG A 265 -8.22 11.70 -12.27
C ARG A 265 -8.44 13.14 -11.75
N PRO A 266 -9.12 14.00 -12.51
CA PRO A 266 -9.43 15.36 -12.05
C PRO A 266 -10.24 15.44 -10.75
N ASP A 267 -10.93 14.37 -10.37
CA ASP A 267 -11.67 14.22 -9.10
C ASP A 267 -10.81 13.72 -7.92
N GLY A 268 -9.56 13.32 -8.19
CA GLY A 268 -8.56 12.93 -7.20
C GLY A 268 -8.28 11.44 -7.08
N GLU A 269 -9.00 10.56 -7.78
CA GLU A 269 -8.70 9.13 -7.76
C GLU A 269 -7.40 8.81 -8.51
N VAL A 270 -6.59 7.88 -8.02
CA VAL A 270 -5.37 7.42 -8.71
C VAL A 270 -5.73 6.77 -10.06
N MET A 271 -5.00 7.14 -11.12
CA MET A 271 -5.15 6.52 -12.44
C MET A 271 -4.24 5.30 -12.59
N GLY A 272 -4.59 4.21 -11.88
CA GLY A 272 -3.71 3.04 -11.73
C GLY A 272 -3.33 2.31 -13.02
N ASP A 273 -4.06 2.52 -14.12
CA ASP A 273 -3.81 1.95 -15.44
C ASP A 273 -2.83 2.76 -16.31
N ILE A 274 -2.42 3.95 -15.84
CA ILE A 274 -1.28 4.68 -16.42
C ILE A 274 0.00 3.96 -16.03
N ARG A 275 0.94 3.86 -16.96
CA ARG A 275 2.28 3.34 -16.69
C ARG A 275 3.32 4.44 -16.84
N PHE A 276 4.41 4.37 -16.08
CA PHE A 276 5.51 5.32 -16.22
C PHE A 276 6.86 4.60 -16.42
N THR A 277 7.79 5.29 -17.09
CA THR A 277 9.16 4.79 -17.29
C THR A 277 10.14 5.93 -17.54
N ASN A 278 11.41 5.73 -17.19
CA ASN A 278 12.51 6.62 -17.60
C ASN A 278 13.36 6.03 -18.75
N ASP A 279 12.84 5.01 -19.44
CA ASP A 279 13.46 4.40 -20.61
C ASP A 279 13.21 5.25 -21.86
N PHE A 280 14.22 6.05 -22.19
CA PHE A 280 14.27 6.81 -23.44
C PHE A 280 15.30 6.15 -24.37
N ASP A 281 14.94 6.02 -25.65
CA ASP A 281 15.89 5.62 -26.69
C ASP A 281 16.93 6.72 -26.94
N SER A 282 17.92 6.42 -27.80
CA SER A 282 19.00 7.35 -28.13
C SER A 282 18.53 8.63 -28.84
N THR A 283 17.28 8.70 -29.27
CA THR A 283 16.66 9.88 -29.90
C THR A 283 15.75 10.66 -28.94
N GLY A 284 15.62 10.22 -27.70
CA GLY A 284 14.74 10.83 -26.70
C GLY A 284 13.27 10.43 -26.84
N LYS A 285 12.95 9.37 -27.58
CA LYS A 285 11.61 8.78 -27.65
C LYS A 285 11.47 7.63 -26.64
N PRO A 286 10.26 7.12 -26.38
CA PRO A 286 10.08 5.94 -25.55
C PRO A 286 10.91 4.76 -26.05
N GLY A 287 11.62 4.11 -25.11
CA GLY A 287 12.34 2.87 -25.37
C GLY A 287 11.43 1.64 -25.42
N ASN A 288 11.96 0.49 -24.99
CA ASN A 288 11.26 -0.80 -25.07
C ASN A 288 10.59 -1.21 -23.75
N SER A 289 10.75 -0.43 -22.69
CA SER A 289 10.10 -0.67 -21.40
C SER A 289 8.57 -0.70 -21.52
N GLU A 290 7.93 -1.67 -20.87
CA GLU A 290 6.47 -1.69 -20.70
C GLU A 290 5.99 -0.68 -19.65
N GLY A 291 6.89 -0.11 -18.85
CA GLY A 291 6.59 0.80 -17.74
C GLY A 291 6.01 0.12 -16.50
N VAL A 292 5.98 0.86 -15.40
CA VAL A 292 5.42 0.45 -14.12
C VAL A 292 4.03 1.08 -13.97
N PRO A 293 2.96 0.30 -13.67
CA PRO A 293 1.63 0.85 -13.48
C PRO A 293 1.54 1.68 -12.19
N LEU A 294 0.79 2.78 -12.24
CA LEU A 294 0.59 3.65 -11.08
C LEU A 294 -0.21 3.00 -9.94
N SER A 295 -0.92 1.91 -10.21
CA SER A 295 -1.55 1.10 -9.16
C SER A 295 -0.54 0.55 -8.16
N ASP A 296 0.69 0.31 -8.61
CA ASP A 296 1.74 -0.31 -7.81
C ASP A 296 2.52 0.73 -6.99
N THR A 297 2.27 2.01 -7.26
CA THR A 297 2.96 3.15 -6.63
C THR A 297 2.00 4.15 -6.01
N GLU A 298 0.72 3.79 -5.85
CA GLU A 298 -0.32 4.67 -5.30
C GLU A 298 -0.40 6.03 -6.02
N GLY A 299 -0.12 6.06 -7.33
CA GLY A 299 -0.17 7.28 -8.15
C GLY A 299 1.15 8.01 -8.32
N PHE A 300 2.18 7.68 -7.53
CA PHE A 300 3.48 8.37 -7.57
C PHE A 300 4.37 7.92 -8.72
N VAL A 301 5.17 8.86 -9.24
CA VAL A 301 6.19 8.61 -10.28
C VAL A 301 7.59 8.58 -9.68
N PHE A 302 8.28 7.44 -9.81
CA PHE A 302 9.62 7.23 -9.22
C PHE A 302 10.76 7.07 -10.22
N GLN A 303 10.47 6.89 -11.51
CA GLN A 303 11.50 6.71 -12.53
C GLN A 303 11.71 8.02 -13.28
N TRP A 304 12.86 8.64 -13.03
CA TRP A 304 13.23 9.91 -13.64
C TRP A 304 14.57 9.78 -14.37
N GLN A 305 14.75 10.56 -15.43
CA GLN A 305 16.07 11.05 -15.83
C GLN A 305 16.21 12.50 -15.36
N ALA A 306 17.40 12.88 -14.93
CA ALA A 306 17.72 14.24 -14.54
C ALA A 306 18.79 14.84 -15.44
N SER A 307 18.74 16.16 -15.65
CA SER A 307 19.81 16.94 -16.28
C SER A 307 20.08 18.21 -15.49
N GLY A 308 21.35 18.54 -15.28
CA GLY A 308 21.79 19.66 -14.46
C GLY A 308 22.93 19.30 -13.49
N PRO A 309 23.23 20.17 -12.50
CA PRO A 309 22.56 21.45 -12.27
C PRO A 309 22.99 22.49 -13.31
N TYR A 310 22.12 23.44 -13.62
CA TYR A 310 22.42 24.60 -14.44
C TYR A 310 22.57 25.83 -13.56
N LEU A 311 23.61 26.62 -13.84
CA LEU A 311 23.94 27.84 -13.13
C LEU A 311 24.30 28.93 -14.15
N VAL A 312 24.02 30.19 -13.80
CA VAL A 312 24.47 31.36 -14.55
C VAL A 312 25.11 32.32 -13.58
N GLU A 313 26.34 32.74 -13.85
CA GLU A 313 27.08 33.64 -12.97
C GLU A 313 26.30 34.95 -12.73
N GLY A 314 26.21 35.35 -11.46
CA GLY A 314 25.51 36.57 -11.04
C GLY A 314 23.97 36.50 -11.07
N LYS A 315 23.38 35.33 -11.34
CA LYS A 315 21.92 35.12 -11.36
C LYS A 315 21.46 34.26 -10.20
N GLY A 316 20.40 34.69 -9.51
CA GLY A 316 19.75 33.93 -8.46
C GLY A 316 18.70 32.96 -9.00
N GLY A 317 18.14 32.12 -8.13
CA GLY A 317 17.07 31.17 -8.49
C GLY A 317 15.93 31.80 -9.29
N SER A 318 15.43 32.98 -8.87
CA SER A 318 14.36 33.69 -9.59
C SER A 318 14.75 34.09 -11.02
N ASP A 319 15.99 34.48 -11.27
CA ASP A 319 16.47 34.81 -12.62
C ASP A 319 16.58 33.54 -13.50
N LEU A 320 16.93 32.41 -12.88
CA LEU A 320 17.04 31.12 -13.52
C LEU A 320 15.68 30.52 -13.90
N PHE A 321 14.62 30.89 -13.19
CA PHE A 321 13.25 30.44 -13.49
C PHE A 321 12.81 30.83 -14.91
N GLU A 322 13.14 32.03 -15.37
CA GLU A 322 12.83 32.50 -16.73
C GLU A 322 13.88 32.13 -17.77
N ALA A 323 15.09 31.76 -17.37
CA ALA A 323 16.13 31.33 -18.30
C ALA A 323 15.81 29.94 -18.88
N ALA A 324 15.65 29.84 -20.20
CA ALA A 324 15.44 28.57 -20.89
C ALA A 324 16.78 27.90 -21.26
N PHE A 325 16.94 26.62 -20.91
CA PHE A 325 18.11 25.78 -21.23
C PHE A 325 17.77 24.72 -22.29
N ALA A 326 18.76 23.88 -22.64
CA ALA A 326 18.62 22.88 -23.70
C ALA A 326 17.40 21.95 -23.54
N PRO A 327 17.08 21.43 -22.33
CA PRO A 327 15.89 20.60 -22.10
C PRO A 327 14.56 21.23 -22.56
N GLU A 328 14.41 22.55 -22.43
CA GLU A 328 13.18 23.26 -22.83
C GLU A 328 13.14 23.58 -24.33
N LYS A 329 14.31 23.62 -24.99
CA LYS A 329 14.46 24.08 -26.38
C LYS A 329 14.56 22.93 -27.38
N GLY A 330 14.48 21.68 -26.92
CA GLY A 330 14.76 20.51 -27.74
C GLY A 330 16.24 20.38 -28.16
N GLY A 331 17.14 20.99 -27.39
CA GLY A 331 18.58 20.86 -27.59
C GLY A 331 19.16 19.64 -26.87
N GLU A 332 20.43 19.32 -27.14
CA GLU A 332 21.12 18.24 -26.44
C GLU A 332 21.33 18.58 -24.96
N ALA A 333 20.96 17.63 -24.08
CA ALA A 333 21.16 17.73 -22.65
C ALA A 333 21.71 16.40 -22.10
N ASP A 334 22.54 16.48 -21.05
CA ASP A 334 23.14 15.33 -20.39
C ASP A 334 22.11 14.71 -19.44
N TRP A 335 21.32 13.77 -19.96
CA TRP A 335 20.29 13.07 -19.20
C TRP A 335 20.84 11.80 -18.54
N LYS A 336 20.65 11.69 -17.23
CA LYS A 336 21.08 10.52 -16.45
C LYS A 336 19.89 9.93 -15.69
N PRO A 337 19.67 8.61 -15.70
CA PRO A 337 18.73 7.97 -14.80
C PRO A 337 19.01 8.39 -13.36
N LEU A 338 17.96 8.76 -12.63
CA LEU A 338 18.06 9.12 -11.23
C LEU A 338 17.65 7.94 -10.36
N ASP A 339 18.52 7.56 -9.42
CA ASP A 339 18.18 6.60 -8.37
C ASP A 339 17.62 7.38 -7.18
N LEU A 340 16.35 7.14 -6.85
CA LEU A 340 15.69 7.77 -5.68
C LEU A 340 16.06 7.05 -4.38
N ALA A 341 16.55 5.81 -4.45
CA ALA A 341 16.86 5.00 -3.29
C ALA A 341 18.27 5.31 -2.75
N ASP A 342 18.44 6.48 -2.13
CA ASP A 342 19.67 6.79 -1.41
C ASP A 342 19.66 6.13 -0.02
N LYS A 343 20.51 5.12 0.13
CA LYS A 343 20.62 4.25 1.30
C LYS A 343 21.46 4.94 2.37
N THR A 344 21.04 4.85 3.62
CA THR A 344 21.89 5.27 4.75
C THR A 344 22.77 4.13 5.24
N SER A 345 23.97 4.46 5.72
CA SER A 345 24.81 3.55 6.53
C SER A 345 24.41 3.53 8.00
N GLU A 346 23.47 4.40 8.42
CA GLU A 346 22.92 4.38 9.76
C GLU A 346 22.15 3.06 10.03
N PRO A 347 22.20 2.54 11.27
CA PRO A 347 21.45 1.35 11.64
C PRO A 347 19.93 1.50 11.42
N CYS A 348 19.25 0.36 11.33
CA CYS A 348 17.80 0.33 11.22
C CYS A 348 17.15 1.10 12.37
N ARG A 349 16.28 2.07 12.04
CA ARG A 349 15.58 2.89 13.06
C ARG A 349 14.47 2.11 13.74
N TRP A 350 14.02 1.02 13.13
CA TRP A 350 12.97 0.16 13.67
C TRP A 350 13.63 -0.83 14.63
N LEU A 351 13.10 -0.91 15.84
CA LEU A 351 13.68 -1.74 16.89
C LEU A 351 13.06 -3.12 16.86
N ILE A 352 13.88 -4.15 17.04
CA ILE A 352 13.39 -5.47 17.42
C ILE A 352 13.23 -5.47 18.93
N LEU A 353 11.99 -5.60 19.37
CA LEU A 353 11.60 -5.74 20.76
C LEU A 353 11.41 -7.22 21.08
N GLU A 354 11.59 -7.59 22.35
CA GLU A 354 11.22 -8.92 22.81
C GLU A 354 9.69 -9.09 22.80
N PRO A 355 9.14 -10.24 22.34
CA PRO A 355 9.76 -11.42 21.77
C PRO A 355 9.62 -11.45 20.23
N GLY A 356 10.39 -10.62 19.53
CA GLY A 356 10.42 -10.58 18.06
C GLY A 356 9.42 -9.62 17.42
N VAL A 357 8.98 -8.60 18.16
CA VAL A 357 8.10 -7.54 17.65
C VAL A 357 8.95 -6.44 17.05
N MET A 358 8.69 -6.07 15.79
CA MET A 358 9.32 -4.89 15.19
C MET A 358 8.53 -3.63 15.54
N GLU A 359 9.14 -2.70 16.26
CA GLU A 359 8.60 -1.36 16.50
C GLU A 359 8.81 -0.50 15.25
N VAL A 360 7.74 -0.31 14.47
CA VAL A 360 7.73 0.62 13.33
C VAL A 360 7.82 2.06 13.85
N ARG A 361 8.99 2.68 13.68
CA ARG A 361 9.22 4.10 13.98
C ARG A 361 9.09 4.94 12.70
N GLN A 362 9.51 6.20 12.75
CA GLN A 362 9.53 7.07 11.56
C GLN A 362 10.54 6.59 10.50
N GLY A 363 10.23 6.91 9.24
CA GLY A 363 11.05 6.63 8.07
C GLY A 363 10.55 5.45 7.23
N SER A 364 11.08 5.34 6.02
CA SER A 364 10.79 4.23 5.10
C SER A 364 11.86 3.15 5.20
N ILE A 365 11.49 1.91 4.87
CA ILE A 365 12.41 0.80 4.63
C ILE A 365 12.26 0.30 3.21
N LEU A 366 13.36 -0.13 2.63
CA LEU A 366 13.42 -0.81 1.35
C LEU A 366 14.01 -2.20 1.59
N SER A 367 13.57 -3.18 0.81
CA SER A 367 14.28 -4.46 0.78
C SER A 367 15.58 -4.28 -0.01
N LYS A 368 16.66 -4.90 0.49
CA LYS A 368 17.91 -5.03 -0.26
C LYS A 368 17.74 -5.89 -1.53
N LYS A 369 16.69 -6.70 -1.61
CA LYS A 369 16.37 -7.53 -2.76
C LYS A 369 15.48 -6.77 -3.75
N LYS A 370 15.77 -6.97 -5.04
CA LYS A 370 14.86 -6.57 -6.13
C LYS A 370 13.90 -7.72 -6.39
N PHE A 371 12.67 -7.63 -5.89
CA PHE A 371 11.60 -8.56 -6.24
C PHE A 371 11.16 -8.31 -7.68
N ARG A 372 10.95 -9.38 -8.45
CA ARG A 372 10.63 -9.28 -9.89
C ARG A 372 9.20 -9.70 -10.22
N ASP A 373 8.51 -10.34 -9.29
CA ASP A 373 7.20 -10.96 -9.51
C ASP A 373 6.10 -10.43 -8.58
N HIS A 374 6.38 -9.40 -7.77
CA HIS A 374 5.43 -8.73 -6.86
C HIS A 374 4.63 -9.69 -5.95
N ARG A 375 5.14 -10.90 -5.71
CA ARG A 375 4.50 -11.91 -4.86
C ARG A 375 5.19 -11.96 -3.52
N ILE A 376 4.45 -11.62 -2.47
CA ILE A 376 4.86 -11.86 -1.08
C ILE A 376 4.27 -13.20 -0.70
N HIS A 377 5.13 -14.15 -0.33
CA HIS A 377 4.76 -15.50 0.08
C HIS A 377 4.68 -15.62 1.60
#